data_AF-A0A949SBU8-F1
#
_entry.id   AF-A0A949SBU8-F1
#
_cell.length_a   1.000
_cell.length_b   1.000
_cell.length_c   1.000
_cell.angle_alpha   90.00
_cell.angle_beta   90.00
_cell.angle_gamma   90.00
#
_symmetry.space_group_name_H-M   'P 1'
#
loop_
_entity.id
_entity.type
_entity.pdbx_description
1 polymer ?
#
loop_
_entity_poly.entity_id
_entity_poly.type
_entity_poly.pdbx_seq_one_letter_code
_entity_poly.pdbx_strand_id
1 'polypeptide(L)'
;MRILFTIIMLLNFGFNALAQMHTYNWTNGNKKAEGVVKDGLEQGKWTFWSKEGVIQQEVTYKDGDYNGLYVNYDENGKKKEEGTFIRGKKEGICKMWYANGQLELVGYNKNGYNDSLWTYYYEDGSKKEEGNFLKDERVGIWKNYYPNKQLKSVREFSNNDAKLLEYYDEKGKQLIKDGKGEYTEVTPAGKIKVKGKYLGGKRTGFWVEHNDNMVKLSEGNYENGMMVGKWVYFWDNGNKRLEGNVKNGKNDQLWNYWYPDGKKLKQVTYTDGKENGPFLEWFANEQLSVEGKYVNGEKHGEWIFLHDNGQKDIVGSFNMGLRDGMWTFYNKTSGKKDYEGTYKNDKKNGFWTYWYPNGKVWKEGSYTDDLKEGEWRTNSEEEVLVIKGSFKAGKEEGEWFSWYDSGKKKDIGNFSQGLMNGKWEGWFENGQKDYEGFYKNGLKDGTWKHWFDNGNQELMRTYVIKTVEKKDYFRQDAKKYAEVSRTEELSVLEGPYFEWFENGKPKEEGNYLDNVQHGKWIYYYEDGKKMYEQTLVNGRQEGTVTSWYPEGPLESVKNFKNGQPHGTWTYYAKQEGKIKQVVVYKEGVKVTEGK
;
A
#
# COMPACT_ATOMS: atom_id res chain seq x y z
N MET A 1 15.18 -19.37 -54.49
CA MET A 1 14.37 -19.97 -55.57
C MET A 1 13.02 -20.39 -55.00
N ARG A 2 11.91 -19.86 -55.54
CA ARG A 2 10.46 -20.24 -55.52
C ARG A 2 9.97 -21.29 -54.50
N ILE A 3 8.75 -21.34 -53.91
CA ILE A 3 7.45 -20.62 -53.84
C ILE A 3 6.54 -21.53 -52.95
N LEU A 4 5.60 -20.93 -52.21
CA LEU A 4 4.30 -21.40 -51.64
C LEU A 4 3.99 -22.88 -51.25
N PHE A 5 3.38 -22.99 -50.05
CA PHE A 5 2.07 -23.61 -49.70
C PHE A 5 1.39 -24.58 -50.69
N THR A 6 0.77 -25.67 -50.20
CA THR A 6 -0.71 -25.84 -50.09
C THR A 6 -1.10 -27.09 -49.24
N ILE A 7 -2.20 -26.91 -48.51
CA ILE A 7 -3.01 -27.77 -47.63
C ILE A 7 -3.66 -28.98 -48.32
N ILE A 8 -4.00 -30.04 -47.57
CA ILE A 8 -5.24 -30.89 -47.59
C ILE A 8 -4.97 -32.07 -46.63
N MET A 9 -5.57 -32.21 -45.44
CA MET A 9 -6.97 -32.50 -45.02
C MET A 9 -7.04 -33.92 -44.41
N LEU A 10 -7.35 -33.94 -43.11
CA LEU A 10 -8.06 -34.96 -42.29
C LEU A 10 -7.91 -36.46 -42.61
N LEU A 11 -7.42 -37.19 -41.60
CA LEU A 11 -7.93 -38.50 -41.17
C LEU A 11 -7.51 -38.71 -39.70
N ASN A 12 -8.27 -38.15 -38.76
CA ASN A 12 -8.15 -38.54 -37.35
C ASN A 12 -9.14 -39.70 -37.12
N PHE A 13 -8.58 -40.88 -36.90
CA PHE A 13 -9.32 -42.08 -36.50
C PHE A 13 -10.05 -41.81 -35.18
N GLY A 14 -11.37 -41.67 -35.23
CA GLY A 14 -12.23 -41.65 -34.05
C GLY A 14 -12.29 -43.04 -33.44
N PHE A 15 -11.50 -43.28 -32.41
CA PHE A 15 -11.78 -44.33 -31.44
C PHE A 15 -13.07 -43.94 -30.71
N ASN A 16 -14.21 -44.55 -31.06
CA ASN A 16 -15.38 -44.54 -30.20
C ASN A 16 -15.01 -45.28 -28.92
N ALA A 17 -14.81 -44.55 -27.82
CA ALA A 17 -14.60 -45.18 -26.52
C ALA A 17 -15.95 -45.77 -26.06
N LEU A 18 -16.01 -47.09 -25.90
CA LEU A 18 -17.18 -47.76 -25.35
C LEU A 18 -17.50 -47.16 -23.96
N ALA A 19 -18.78 -46.99 -23.66
CA ALA A 19 -19.21 -46.56 -22.33
C ALA A 19 -18.72 -47.57 -21.29
N GLN A 20 -17.93 -47.12 -20.32
CA GLN A 20 -17.31 -47.97 -19.30
C GLN A 20 -17.71 -47.51 -17.90
N MET A 21 -17.87 -48.48 -17.01
CA MET A 21 -18.07 -48.23 -15.59
C MET A 21 -16.73 -47.82 -14.97
N HIS A 22 -16.70 -46.64 -14.35
CA HIS A 22 -15.53 -46.16 -13.61
C HIS A 22 -15.82 -46.17 -12.12
N THR A 23 -14.85 -46.63 -11.33
CA THR A 23 -14.87 -46.58 -9.87
C THR A 23 -13.60 -45.89 -9.40
N TYR A 24 -13.74 -44.83 -8.62
CA TYR A 24 -12.66 -44.10 -7.96
C TYR A 24 -12.69 -44.42 -6.48
N ASN A 25 -11.53 -44.66 -5.87
CA ASN A 25 -11.42 -45.00 -4.45
C ASN A 25 -10.64 -43.92 -3.70
N TRP A 26 -10.93 -43.78 -2.42
CA TRP A 26 -10.12 -43.04 -1.46
C TRP A 26 -8.84 -43.81 -1.13
N THR A 27 -7.86 -43.13 -0.52
CA THR A 27 -6.57 -43.75 -0.12
C THR A 27 -6.72 -44.87 0.91
N ASN A 28 -7.85 -44.91 1.63
CA ASN A 28 -8.18 -45.96 2.59
C ASN A 28 -8.90 -47.17 1.94
N GLY A 29 -9.09 -47.16 0.61
CA GLY A 29 -9.71 -48.25 -0.15
C GLY A 29 -11.23 -48.16 -0.30
N ASN A 30 -11.91 -47.28 0.44
CA ASN A 30 -13.36 -47.07 0.28
C ASN A 30 -13.68 -46.39 -1.06
N LYS A 31 -14.85 -46.69 -1.64
CA LYS A 31 -15.32 -45.99 -2.85
C LYS A 31 -15.42 -44.49 -2.58
N LYS A 32 -15.00 -43.69 -3.57
CA LYS A 32 -15.10 -42.22 -3.62
C LYS A 32 -16.18 -41.78 -4.61
N ALA A 33 -16.16 -42.35 -5.81
CA ALA A 33 -17.12 -42.06 -6.85
C ALA A 33 -17.28 -43.26 -7.79
N GLU A 34 -18.46 -43.44 -8.37
CA GLU A 34 -18.74 -44.50 -9.33
C GLU A 34 -19.79 -44.01 -10.32
N GLY A 35 -19.54 -44.24 -11.60
CA GLY A 35 -20.43 -43.81 -12.68
C GLY A 35 -19.87 -44.15 -14.06
N VAL A 36 -20.72 -44.04 -15.08
CA VAL A 36 -20.33 -44.39 -16.45
C VAL A 36 -19.61 -43.21 -17.10
N VAL A 37 -18.51 -43.48 -17.78
CA VAL A 37 -17.79 -42.52 -18.62
C VAL A 37 -17.90 -42.97 -20.07
N LYS A 38 -18.26 -42.06 -20.97
CA LYS A 38 -18.24 -42.27 -22.42
C LYS A 38 -17.56 -41.08 -23.09
N ASP A 39 -16.61 -41.35 -23.98
CA ASP A 39 -15.83 -40.32 -24.68
C ASP A 39 -15.14 -39.32 -23.73
N GLY A 40 -14.72 -39.79 -22.55
CA GLY A 40 -14.08 -38.97 -21.51
C GLY A 40 -15.03 -38.12 -20.67
N LEU A 41 -16.34 -38.21 -20.91
CA LEU A 41 -17.37 -37.43 -20.21
C LEU A 41 -18.29 -38.32 -19.38
N GLU A 42 -18.73 -37.81 -18.23
CA GLU A 42 -19.66 -38.49 -17.33
C GLU A 42 -21.04 -38.68 -17.97
N GLN A 43 -21.61 -39.87 -17.80
CA GLN A 43 -22.92 -40.26 -18.32
C GLN A 43 -23.73 -41.00 -17.24
N GLY A 44 -25.04 -40.78 -17.26
CA GLY A 44 -25.97 -41.51 -16.40
C GLY A 44 -25.77 -41.20 -14.92
N LYS A 45 -26.24 -42.12 -14.07
CA LYS A 45 -26.17 -41.95 -12.61
C LYS A 45 -24.72 -42.10 -12.13
N TRP A 46 -24.27 -41.11 -11.37
CA TRP A 46 -23.06 -41.12 -10.57
C TRP A 46 -23.40 -41.10 -9.09
N THR A 47 -22.66 -41.87 -8.31
CA THR A 47 -22.76 -41.89 -6.85
C THR A 47 -21.41 -41.50 -6.26
N PHE A 48 -21.44 -40.67 -5.21
CA PHE A 48 -20.27 -40.17 -4.50
C PHE A 48 -20.36 -40.52 -3.02
N TRP A 49 -19.25 -40.94 -2.43
CA TRP A 49 -19.16 -41.40 -1.04
C TRP A 49 -18.11 -40.61 -0.25
N SER A 50 -18.35 -40.46 1.05
CA SER A 50 -17.36 -39.94 2.01
C SER A 50 -16.20 -40.93 2.20
N LYS A 51 -15.15 -40.52 2.90
CA LYS A 51 -14.02 -41.41 3.24
C LYS A 51 -14.45 -42.59 4.10
N GLU A 52 -15.51 -42.42 4.88
CA GLU A 52 -16.11 -43.39 5.79
C GLU A 52 -17.06 -44.35 5.06
N GLY A 53 -17.29 -44.16 3.76
CA GLY A 53 -18.13 -45.03 2.93
C GLY A 53 -19.63 -44.68 2.95
N VAL A 54 -20.00 -43.50 3.47
CA VAL A 54 -21.38 -43.00 3.49
C VAL A 54 -21.69 -42.28 2.16
N ILE A 55 -22.82 -42.57 1.52
CA ILE A 55 -23.22 -41.86 0.29
C ILE A 55 -23.43 -40.38 0.63
N GLN A 56 -22.83 -39.49 -0.16
CA GLN A 56 -22.93 -38.03 -0.02
C GLN A 56 -23.79 -37.42 -1.14
N GLN A 57 -23.73 -37.99 -2.34
CA GLN A 57 -24.47 -37.48 -3.48
C GLN A 57 -24.74 -38.57 -4.50
N GLU A 58 -25.92 -38.52 -5.09
CA GLU A 58 -26.26 -39.21 -6.33
C GLU A 58 -26.70 -38.16 -7.35
N VAL A 59 -26.17 -38.18 -8.56
CA VAL A 59 -26.52 -37.19 -9.60
C VAL A 59 -26.44 -37.81 -10.98
N THR A 60 -27.34 -37.39 -11.87
CA THR A 60 -27.36 -37.84 -13.25
C THR A 60 -26.57 -36.87 -14.13
N TYR A 61 -25.62 -37.39 -14.89
CA TYR A 61 -24.86 -36.66 -15.89
C TYR A 61 -25.32 -36.98 -17.31
N LYS A 62 -25.18 -36.02 -18.21
CA LYS A 62 -25.21 -36.23 -19.66
C LYS A 62 -24.11 -35.38 -20.29
N ASP A 63 -23.17 -36.02 -20.94
CA ASP A 63 -22.03 -35.37 -21.61
C ASP A 63 -21.24 -34.44 -20.67
N GLY A 64 -21.04 -34.86 -19.41
CA GLY A 64 -20.29 -34.10 -18.40
C GLY A 64 -21.09 -33.05 -17.62
N ASP A 65 -22.30 -32.68 -18.08
CA ASP A 65 -23.18 -31.74 -17.37
C ASP A 65 -24.19 -32.46 -16.48
N TYR A 66 -24.54 -31.89 -15.32
CA TYR A 66 -25.69 -32.33 -14.52
C TYR A 66 -26.97 -32.24 -15.35
N ASN A 67 -27.62 -33.38 -15.57
CA ASN A 67 -28.79 -33.49 -16.43
C ASN A 67 -29.63 -34.71 -16.05
N GLY A 68 -30.60 -34.49 -15.17
CA GLY A 68 -31.46 -35.50 -14.58
C GLY A 68 -31.57 -35.36 -13.07
N LEU A 69 -31.99 -36.43 -12.41
CA LEU A 69 -32.22 -36.43 -10.96
C LEU A 69 -30.92 -36.29 -10.19
N TYR A 70 -30.98 -35.58 -9.07
CA TYR A 70 -29.95 -35.59 -8.04
C TYR A 70 -30.56 -35.75 -6.65
N VAL A 71 -29.77 -36.33 -5.75
CA VAL A 71 -30.05 -36.49 -4.34
C VAL A 71 -28.78 -36.19 -3.56
N ASN A 72 -28.82 -35.23 -2.65
CA ASN A 72 -27.74 -34.96 -1.71
C ASN A 72 -28.13 -35.54 -0.35
N TYR A 73 -27.13 -36.08 0.36
CA TYR A 73 -27.27 -36.71 1.66
C TYR A 73 -26.49 -35.91 2.71
N ASP A 74 -26.87 -36.03 3.99
CA ASP A 74 -26.13 -35.47 5.11
C ASP A 74 -24.93 -36.36 5.51
N GLU A 75 -24.19 -35.95 6.53
CA GLU A 75 -23.01 -36.69 7.05
C GLU A 75 -23.34 -38.09 7.56
N ASN A 76 -24.61 -38.36 7.89
CA ASN A 76 -25.10 -39.65 8.39
C ASN A 76 -25.78 -40.48 7.28
N GLY A 77 -25.77 -40.02 6.02
CA GLY A 77 -26.37 -40.70 4.89
C GLY A 77 -27.89 -40.58 4.81
N LYS A 78 -28.50 -39.64 5.56
CA LYS A 78 -29.92 -39.31 5.41
C LYS A 78 -30.10 -38.30 4.28
N LYS A 79 -31.21 -38.42 3.56
CA LYS A 79 -31.55 -37.52 2.46
C LYS A 79 -31.69 -36.08 2.96
N LYS A 80 -30.98 -35.15 2.32
CA LYS A 80 -30.95 -33.73 2.67
C LYS A 80 -31.60 -32.86 1.59
N GLU A 81 -31.42 -33.21 0.32
CA GLU A 81 -31.96 -32.46 -0.80
C GLU A 81 -32.20 -33.39 -2.00
N GLU A 82 -33.23 -33.13 -2.79
CA GLU A 82 -33.42 -33.74 -4.11
C GLU A 82 -33.94 -32.72 -5.11
N GLY A 83 -33.70 -33.00 -6.38
CA GLY A 83 -34.35 -32.28 -7.47
C GLY A 83 -33.89 -32.78 -8.82
N THR A 84 -34.10 -31.96 -9.85
CA THR A 84 -33.65 -32.25 -11.21
C THR A 84 -32.77 -31.12 -11.72
N PHE A 85 -31.72 -31.47 -12.45
CA PHE A 85 -30.96 -30.54 -13.26
C PHE A 85 -31.31 -30.72 -14.74
N ILE A 86 -31.40 -29.62 -15.49
CA ILE A 86 -31.36 -29.64 -16.95
C ILE A 86 -30.21 -28.73 -17.37
N ARG A 87 -29.18 -29.32 -18.02
CA ARG A 87 -27.97 -28.60 -18.48
C ARG A 87 -27.34 -27.74 -17.37
N GLY A 88 -27.10 -28.36 -16.22
CA GLY A 88 -26.49 -27.71 -15.05
C GLY A 88 -27.39 -26.77 -14.25
N LYS A 89 -28.63 -26.51 -14.67
CA LYS A 89 -29.57 -25.61 -13.98
C LYS A 89 -30.67 -26.39 -13.26
N LYS A 90 -30.98 -26.02 -12.01
CA LYS A 90 -32.10 -26.63 -11.27
C LYS A 90 -33.40 -26.39 -12.03
N GLU A 91 -34.17 -27.45 -12.24
CA GLU A 91 -35.44 -27.44 -12.97
C GLU A 91 -36.44 -28.38 -12.28
N GLY A 92 -37.72 -28.02 -12.29
CA GLY A 92 -38.77 -28.87 -11.73
C GLY A 92 -38.83 -28.82 -10.20
N ILE A 93 -39.39 -29.86 -9.59
CA ILE A 93 -39.59 -29.92 -8.15
C ILE A 93 -38.26 -30.12 -7.44
N CYS A 94 -37.98 -29.30 -6.43
CA CYS A 94 -36.92 -29.49 -5.45
C CYS A 94 -37.52 -29.71 -4.07
N LYS A 95 -36.85 -30.53 -3.25
CA LYS A 95 -37.22 -30.77 -1.85
C LYS A 95 -35.98 -30.78 -0.98
N MET A 96 -36.12 -30.28 0.24
CA MET A 96 -35.09 -30.40 1.27
C MET A 96 -35.71 -30.93 2.55
N TRP A 97 -34.91 -31.61 3.37
CA TRP A 97 -35.33 -32.23 4.62
C TRP A 97 -34.46 -31.76 5.77
N TYR A 98 -35.08 -31.62 6.94
CA TYR A 98 -34.40 -31.49 8.21
C TYR A 98 -33.65 -32.78 8.60
N ALA A 99 -32.70 -32.68 9.52
CA ALA A 99 -31.95 -33.83 10.04
C ALA A 99 -32.84 -34.90 10.71
N ASN A 100 -34.04 -34.52 11.16
CA ASN A 100 -35.05 -35.43 11.70
C ASN A 100 -35.85 -36.19 10.61
N GLY A 101 -35.58 -35.93 9.33
CA GLY A 101 -36.22 -36.58 8.18
C GLY A 101 -37.54 -35.95 7.73
N GLN A 102 -38.02 -34.91 8.40
CA GLN A 102 -39.19 -34.16 7.96
C GLN A 102 -38.83 -33.16 6.86
N LEU A 103 -39.81 -32.86 6.01
CA LEU A 103 -39.61 -31.92 4.91
C LEU A 103 -39.36 -30.52 5.47
N GLU A 104 -38.30 -29.85 5.03
CA GLU A 104 -37.99 -28.46 5.35
C GLU A 104 -38.66 -27.52 4.34
N LEU A 105 -38.57 -27.87 3.06
CA LEU A 105 -39.23 -27.15 1.98
C LEU A 105 -39.50 -28.03 0.77
N VAL A 106 -40.48 -27.61 -0.03
CA VAL A 106 -40.72 -28.06 -1.40
C VAL A 106 -40.99 -26.85 -2.27
N GLY A 107 -40.37 -26.82 -3.44
CA GLY A 107 -40.48 -25.71 -4.37
C GLY A 107 -40.36 -26.18 -5.80
N TYR A 108 -40.70 -25.28 -6.72
CA TYR A 108 -40.43 -25.46 -8.14
C TYR A 108 -39.27 -24.55 -8.57
N ASN A 109 -38.36 -25.07 -9.36
CA ASN A 109 -37.28 -24.31 -9.98
C ASN A 109 -37.47 -24.25 -11.49
N LYS A 110 -37.16 -23.09 -12.07
CA LYS A 110 -37.16 -22.89 -13.53
C LYS A 110 -35.90 -22.17 -13.95
N ASN A 111 -35.12 -22.78 -14.84
CA ASN A 111 -33.84 -22.25 -15.32
C ASN A 111 -32.87 -21.85 -14.20
N GLY A 112 -32.89 -22.58 -13.07
CA GLY A 112 -32.03 -22.33 -11.91
C GLY A 112 -32.57 -21.34 -10.88
N TYR A 113 -33.71 -20.70 -11.14
CA TYR A 113 -34.36 -19.76 -10.20
C TYR A 113 -35.53 -20.43 -9.47
N ASN A 114 -35.89 -19.94 -8.29
CA ASN A 114 -37.14 -20.28 -7.60
C ASN A 114 -38.31 -19.69 -8.40
N ASP A 115 -39.30 -20.52 -8.68
CA ASP A 115 -40.46 -20.19 -9.52
C ASP A 115 -41.70 -20.92 -8.99
N SER A 116 -42.88 -20.40 -9.29
CA SER A 116 -44.17 -21.02 -8.93
C SER A 116 -44.29 -21.27 -7.41
N LEU A 117 -45.07 -22.28 -6.99
CA LEU A 117 -45.40 -22.51 -5.59
C LEU A 117 -44.20 -23.03 -4.79
N TRP A 118 -43.94 -22.37 -3.67
CA TRP A 118 -43.01 -22.79 -2.63
C TRP A 118 -43.75 -22.96 -1.31
N THR A 119 -43.42 -24.03 -0.61
CA THR A 119 -43.95 -24.34 0.72
C THR A 119 -42.78 -24.69 1.64
N TYR A 120 -42.76 -24.05 2.79
CA TYR A 120 -41.78 -24.24 3.84
C TYR A 120 -42.48 -24.80 5.07
N TYR A 121 -41.76 -25.58 5.86
CA TYR A 121 -42.29 -26.28 7.03
C TYR A 121 -41.44 -25.96 8.26
N TYR A 122 -41.99 -26.21 9.43
CA TYR A 122 -41.26 -26.26 10.69
C TYR A 122 -40.63 -27.64 10.89
N GLU A 123 -39.70 -27.76 11.84
CA GLU A 123 -39.09 -29.04 12.23
C GLU A 123 -40.08 -30.06 12.84
N ASP A 124 -41.31 -29.66 13.14
CA ASP A 124 -42.39 -30.58 13.54
C ASP A 124 -43.29 -31.00 12.37
N GLY A 125 -43.00 -30.51 11.16
CA GLY A 125 -43.67 -30.87 9.90
C GLY A 125 -44.93 -30.04 9.64
N SER A 126 -45.28 -29.13 10.55
CA SER A 126 -46.34 -28.16 10.30
C SER A 126 -45.92 -27.16 9.21
N LYS A 127 -46.88 -26.72 8.40
CA LYS A 127 -46.61 -25.70 7.35
C LYS A 127 -46.21 -24.39 8.05
N LYS A 128 -45.14 -23.76 7.57
CA LYS A 128 -44.59 -22.50 8.08
C LYS A 128 -44.97 -21.33 7.20
N GLU A 129 -44.73 -21.44 5.91
CA GLU A 129 -45.14 -20.44 4.93
C GLU A 129 -45.33 -21.06 3.55
N GLU A 130 -46.19 -20.44 2.74
CA GLU A 130 -46.34 -20.80 1.33
C GLU A 130 -46.67 -19.58 0.48
N GLY A 131 -46.27 -19.63 -0.79
CA GLY A 131 -46.60 -18.61 -1.78
C GLY A 131 -45.83 -18.84 -3.08
N ASN A 132 -46.04 -17.96 -4.04
CA ASN A 132 -45.41 -18.10 -5.34
C ASN A 132 -44.13 -17.26 -5.46
N PHE A 133 -43.13 -17.81 -6.13
CA PHE A 133 -41.98 -17.07 -6.64
C PHE A 133 -42.10 -16.85 -8.15
N LEU A 134 -41.48 -15.79 -8.64
CA LEU A 134 -41.17 -15.58 -10.03
C LEU A 134 -39.71 -15.11 -10.12
N LYS A 135 -38.82 -15.96 -10.62
CA LYS A 135 -37.37 -15.67 -10.70
C LYS A 135 -36.78 -15.14 -9.38
N ASP A 136 -36.93 -15.93 -8.32
CA ASP A 136 -36.48 -15.61 -6.95
C ASP A 136 -37.22 -14.46 -6.24
N GLU A 137 -38.13 -13.75 -6.90
CA GLU A 137 -38.96 -12.72 -6.28
C GLU A 137 -40.29 -13.29 -5.78
N ARG A 138 -40.68 -13.00 -4.53
CA ARG A 138 -42.00 -13.36 -4.01
C ARG A 138 -43.08 -12.60 -4.79
N VAL A 139 -44.09 -13.30 -5.29
CA VAL A 139 -45.21 -12.70 -6.03
C VAL A 139 -46.57 -13.22 -5.52
N GLY A 140 -47.57 -12.35 -5.62
CA GLY A 140 -48.95 -12.68 -5.25
C GLY A 140 -49.11 -12.93 -3.75
N ILE A 141 -50.03 -13.84 -3.41
CA ILE A 141 -50.41 -14.10 -2.03
C ILE A 141 -49.44 -15.08 -1.37
N TRP A 142 -48.94 -14.67 -0.21
CA TRP A 142 -48.13 -15.46 0.70
C TRP A 142 -48.83 -15.63 2.03
N LYS A 143 -48.94 -16.88 2.48
CA LYS A 143 -49.55 -17.25 3.76
C LYS A 143 -48.46 -17.72 4.70
N ASN A 144 -48.52 -17.25 5.94
CA ASN A 144 -47.64 -17.67 7.02
C ASN A 144 -48.48 -18.29 8.12
N TYR A 145 -47.92 -19.27 8.82
CA TYR A 145 -48.59 -20.05 9.86
C TYR A 145 -47.74 -20.09 11.12
N TYR A 146 -48.37 -20.29 12.26
CA TYR A 146 -47.70 -20.62 13.52
C TYR A 146 -47.43 -22.14 13.60
N PRO A 147 -46.50 -22.60 14.46
CA PRO A 147 -46.27 -24.04 14.67
C PRO A 147 -47.52 -24.81 15.09
N ASN A 148 -48.48 -24.15 15.76
CA ASN A 148 -49.79 -24.72 16.08
C ASN A 148 -50.75 -24.86 14.87
N LYS A 149 -50.24 -24.69 13.63
CA LYS A 149 -50.94 -24.75 12.33
C LYS A 149 -51.93 -23.61 12.07
N GLN A 150 -52.07 -22.68 13.00
CA GLN A 150 -52.97 -21.55 12.83
C GLN A 150 -52.39 -20.56 11.80
N LEU A 151 -53.24 -20.01 10.94
CA LEU A 151 -52.86 -18.92 10.04
C LEU A 151 -52.38 -17.72 10.85
N LYS A 152 -51.17 -17.24 10.56
CA LYS A 152 -50.50 -16.11 11.19
C LYS A 152 -50.71 -14.84 10.38
N SER A 153 -50.46 -14.89 9.07
CA SER A 153 -50.64 -13.72 8.21
C SER A 153 -50.83 -14.06 6.74
N VAL A 154 -51.47 -13.14 6.02
CA VAL A 154 -51.60 -13.14 4.57
C VAL A 154 -50.99 -11.85 4.05
N ARG A 155 -50.00 -11.96 3.16
CA ARG A 155 -49.33 -10.82 2.52
C ARG A 155 -49.48 -10.91 1.01
N GLU A 156 -49.69 -9.77 0.36
CA GLU A 156 -49.62 -9.63 -1.09
C GLU A 156 -48.29 -9.00 -1.48
N PHE A 157 -47.56 -9.67 -2.35
CA PHE A 157 -46.29 -9.20 -2.92
C PHE A 157 -46.50 -8.81 -4.39
N SER A 158 -46.15 -7.56 -4.73
CA SER A 158 -46.23 -7.05 -6.11
C SER A 158 -45.23 -5.91 -6.30
N ASN A 159 -44.52 -5.87 -7.43
CA ASN A 159 -43.59 -4.78 -7.80
C ASN A 159 -42.59 -4.42 -6.68
N ASN A 160 -41.94 -5.42 -6.07
CA ASN A 160 -41.04 -5.26 -4.92
C ASN A 160 -41.67 -4.61 -3.68
N ASP A 161 -42.99 -4.59 -3.61
CA ASP A 161 -43.75 -4.07 -2.49
C ASP A 161 -44.56 -5.18 -1.80
N ALA A 162 -44.74 -5.06 -0.48
CA ALA A 162 -45.46 -6.04 0.33
C ALA A 162 -46.59 -5.37 1.13
N LYS A 163 -47.81 -5.86 0.99
CA LYS A 163 -49.00 -5.42 1.74
C LYS A 163 -49.45 -6.50 2.70
N LEU A 164 -49.59 -6.19 3.98
CA LEU A 164 -50.18 -7.09 4.95
C LEU A 164 -51.70 -7.03 4.83
N LEU A 165 -52.35 -8.09 4.36
CA LEU A 165 -53.81 -8.14 4.20
C LEU A 165 -54.48 -8.66 5.47
N GLU A 166 -53.93 -9.73 6.05
CA GLU A 166 -54.48 -10.35 7.24
C GLU A 166 -53.38 -10.65 8.25
N TYR A 167 -53.69 -10.54 9.53
CA TYR A 167 -52.83 -10.97 10.62
C TYR A 167 -53.67 -11.45 11.79
N TYR A 168 -53.26 -12.57 12.39
CA TYR A 168 -53.88 -13.19 13.54
C TYR A 168 -52.83 -13.41 14.63
N ASP A 169 -53.21 -13.27 15.90
CA ASP A 169 -52.34 -13.68 17.02
C ASP A 169 -52.31 -15.21 17.17
N GLU A 170 -51.44 -15.76 18.03
CA GLU A 170 -51.31 -17.22 18.25
C GLU A 170 -52.56 -17.91 18.81
N LYS A 171 -53.59 -17.15 19.23
CA LYS A 171 -54.86 -17.66 19.76
C LYS A 171 -55.99 -17.62 18.74
N GLY A 172 -55.74 -17.15 17.52
CA GLY A 172 -56.75 -17.08 16.45
C GLY A 172 -57.43 -15.72 16.34
N LYS A 173 -57.09 -14.74 17.19
CA LYS A 173 -57.73 -13.42 17.13
C LYS A 173 -57.19 -12.66 15.92
N GLN A 174 -58.08 -12.32 14.99
CA GLN A 174 -57.74 -11.46 13.86
C GLN A 174 -57.49 -10.04 14.35
N LEU A 175 -56.29 -9.53 14.09
CA LEU A 175 -55.88 -8.17 14.46
C LEU A 175 -55.86 -7.24 13.25
N ILE A 176 -55.50 -7.75 12.07
CA ILE A 176 -55.52 -7.03 10.79
C ILE A 176 -56.49 -7.74 9.84
N LYS A 177 -57.43 -6.97 9.27
CA LYS A 177 -58.40 -7.42 8.27
C LYS A 177 -58.41 -6.45 7.09
N ASP A 178 -58.32 -6.96 5.88
CA ASP A 178 -58.27 -6.17 4.63
C ASP A 178 -57.22 -5.06 4.69
N GLY A 179 -56.07 -5.36 5.31
CA GLY A 179 -54.95 -4.46 5.52
C GLY A 179 -55.19 -3.31 6.49
N LYS A 180 -56.22 -3.38 7.32
CA LYS A 180 -56.54 -2.39 8.36
C LYS A 180 -56.63 -3.04 9.74
N GLY A 181 -56.04 -2.40 10.74
CA GLY A 181 -56.20 -2.81 12.14
C GLY A 181 -55.04 -2.38 13.05
N GLU A 182 -55.16 -2.72 14.33
CA GLU A 182 -54.08 -2.56 15.30
C GLU A 182 -53.23 -3.83 15.34
N TYR A 183 -51.94 -3.69 15.08
CA TYR A 183 -50.98 -4.78 15.16
C TYR A 183 -50.41 -4.86 16.57
N THR A 184 -50.44 -6.04 17.16
CA THR A 184 -49.72 -6.35 18.39
C THR A 184 -49.03 -7.70 18.29
N GLU A 185 -47.75 -7.72 18.62
CA GLU A 185 -46.96 -8.92 18.80
C GLU A 185 -46.59 -9.03 20.28
N VAL A 186 -46.70 -10.22 20.86
CA VAL A 186 -46.48 -10.46 22.29
C VAL A 186 -45.38 -11.51 22.50
N THR A 187 -44.68 -11.43 23.62
CA THR A 187 -43.77 -12.48 24.09
C THR A 187 -44.56 -13.73 24.53
N PRO A 188 -43.91 -14.89 24.72
CA PRO A 188 -44.58 -16.07 25.30
C PRO A 188 -45.23 -15.80 26.66
N ALA A 189 -44.70 -14.84 27.42
CA ALA A 189 -45.26 -14.38 28.70
C ALA A 189 -46.44 -13.38 28.54
N GLY A 190 -46.88 -13.08 27.32
CA GLY A 190 -48.00 -12.20 27.02
C GLY A 190 -47.70 -10.70 27.06
N LYS A 191 -46.43 -10.29 27.15
CA LYS A 191 -46.04 -8.87 27.15
C LYS A 191 -45.92 -8.33 25.72
N ILE A 192 -46.36 -7.10 25.47
CA ILE A 192 -46.38 -6.50 24.12
C ILE A 192 -44.96 -6.17 23.65
N LYS A 193 -44.46 -6.95 22.70
CA LYS A 193 -43.16 -6.77 22.05
C LYS A 193 -43.21 -5.68 20.99
N VAL A 194 -44.23 -5.72 20.11
CA VAL A 194 -44.40 -4.75 19.02
C VAL A 194 -45.84 -4.26 19.00
N LYS A 195 -46.04 -2.96 18.79
CA LYS A 195 -47.37 -2.38 18.63
C LYS A 195 -47.37 -1.30 17.56
N GLY A 196 -48.42 -1.27 16.74
CA GLY A 196 -48.64 -0.22 15.75
C GLY A 196 -49.96 -0.39 14.99
N LYS A 197 -50.12 0.31 13.87
CA LYS A 197 -51.35 0.24 13.05
C LYS A 197 -51.01 -0.03 11.58
N TYR A 198 -51.92 -0.72 10.90
CA TYR A 198 -51.92 -0.86 9.45
C TYR A 198 -53.14 -0.16 8.84
N LEU A 199 -52.93 0.43 7.66
CA LEU A 199 -53.97 0.94 6.77
C LEU A 199 -53.54 0.65 5.32
N GLY A 200 -54.44 0.07 4.50
CA GLY A 200 -54.11 -0.33 3.13
C GLY A 200 -52.98 -1.37 3.03
N GLY A 201 -52.78 -2.14 4.10
CA GLY A 201 -51.68 -3.11 4.23
C GLY A 201 -50.31 -2.50 4.50
N LYS A 202 -50.25 -1.20 4.78
CA LYS A 202 -49.03 -0.45 5.11
C LYS A 202 -49.03 0.04 6.55
N ARG A 203 -47.84 0.08 7.17
CA ARG A 203 -47.67 0.65 8.51
C ARG A 203 -48.11 2.12 8.49
N THR A 204 -48.86 2.54 9.51
CA THR A 204 -49.28 3.93 9.70
C THR A 204 -49.33 4.28 11.18
N GLY A 205 -49.19 5.58 11.49
CA GLY A 205 -49.24 6.11 12.85
C GLY A 205 -48.02 5.71 13.68
N PHE A 206 -48.18 5.78 15.00
CA PHE A 206 -47.10 5.52 15.96
C PHE A 206 -46.84 4.01 16.12
N TRP A 207 -45.56 3.65 16.08
CA TRP A 207 -45.05 2.29 16.27
C TRP A 207 -44.05 2.27 17.43
N VAL A 208 -44.09 1.19 18.21
CA VAL A 208 -43.13 0.92 19.28
C VAL A 208 -42.73 -0.54 19.24
N GLU A 209 -41.44 -0.80 19.46
CA GLU A 209 -40.83 -2.12 19.45
C GLU A 209 -39.95 -2.30 20.68
N HIS A 210 -39.98 -3.50 21.26
CA HIS A 210 -39.19 -3.93 22.41
C HIS A 210 -38.46 -5.24 22.08
N ASN A 211 -37.35 -5.51 22.77
CA ASN A 211 -36.69 -6.81 22.74
C ASN A 211 -37.40 -7.83 23.66
N ASP A 212 -36.91 -9.06 23.70
CA ASP A 212 -37.49 -10.13 24.53
C ASP A 212 -37.40 -9.84 26.04
N ASN A 213 -36.44 -9.00 26.44
CA ASN A 213 -36.28 -8.50 27.81
C ASN A 213 -37.15 -7.26 28.09
N MET A 214 -38.04 -6.87 27.18
CA MET A 214 -38.94 -5.72 27.27
C MET A 214 -38.25 -4.35 27.33
N VAL A 215 -36.99 -4.28 26.91
CA VAL A 215 -36.32 -3.00 26.67
C VAL A 215 -36.79 -2.46 25.32
N LYS A 216 -37.24 -1.21 25.31
CA LYS A 216 -37.67 -0.54 24.07
C LYS A 216 -36.48 -0.47 23.11
N LEU A 217 -36.68 -0.83 21.85
CA LEU A 217 -35.67 -0.81 20.77
C LEU A 217 -35.85 0.39 19.85
N SER A 218 -37.10 0.71 19.49
CA SER A 218 -37.42 1.82 18.62
C SER A 218 -38.83 2.36 18.84
N GLU A 219 -39.03 3.63 18.53
CA GLU A 219 -40.34 4.24 18.39
C GLU A 219 -40.35 5.36 17.35
N GLY A 220 -41.49 5.55 16.68
CA GLY A 220 -41.66 6.60 15.68
C GLY A 220 -42.94 6.44 14.87
N ASN A 221 -43.13 7.31 13.88
CA ASN A 221 -44.33 7.31 13.06
C ASN A 221 -44.09 6.77 11.65
N TYR A 222 -45.12 6.12 11.10
CA TYR A 222 -45.19 5.74 9.70
C TYR A 222 -46.33 6.46 8.99
N GLU A 223 -46.13 6.79 7.72
CA GLU A 223 -47.14 7.24 6.78
C GLU A 223 -47.02 6.41 5.49
N ASN A 224 -48.09 5.71 5.14
CA ASN A 224 -48.13 4.80 3.99
C ASN A 224 -46.94 3.82 3.91
N GLY A 225 -46.51 3.28 5.05
CA GLY A 225 -45.39 2.33 5.14
C GLY A 225 -44.00 2.97 5.15
N MET A 226 -43.90 4.27 4.95
CA MET A 226 -42.65 5.03 5.05
C MET A 226 -42.52 5.66 6.43
N MET A 227 -41.32 5.64 6.98
CA MET A 227 -41.02 6.32 8.25
C MET A 227 -41.12 7.84 8.06
N VAL A 228 -41.77 8.53 9.01
CA VAL A 228 -41.94 9.99 9.01
C VAL A 228 -41.83 10.57 10.42
N GLY A 229 -41.45 11.85 10.50
CA GLY A 229 -41.37 12.61 11.74
C GLY A 229 -40.26 12.12 12.66
N LYS A 230 -40.41 12.34 13.97
CA LYS A 230 -39.40 11.98 14.96
C LYS A 230 -39.32 10.46 15.15
N TRP A 231 -38.11 9.94 15.08
CA TRP A 231 -37.74 8.57 15.38
C TRP A 231 -36.72 8.52 16.50
N VAL A 232 -36.89 7.57 17.41
CA VAL A 232 -35.99 7.32 18.55
C VAL A 232 -35.64 5.85 18.58
N TYR A 233 -34.36 5.56 18.76
CA TYR A 233 -33.83 4.21 18.91
C TYR A 233 -33.03 4.12 20.20
N PHE A 234 -32.98 2.93 20.76
CA PHE A 234 -32.42 2.67 22.07
C PHE A 234 -31.38 1.54 21.99
N TRP A 235 -30.45 1.57 22.93
CA TRP A 235 -29.55 0.47 23.24
C TRP A 235 -30.27 -0.61 24.05
N ASP A 236 -29.70 -1.82 24.12
CA ASP A 236 -30.27 -2.91 24.92
C ASP A 236 -30.30 -2.64 26.43
N ASN A 237 -29.58 -1.62 26.90
CA ASN A 237 -29.64 -1.14 28.28
C ASN A 237 -30.73 -0.08 28.52
N GLY A 238 -31.49 0.30 27.49
CA GLY A 238 -32.59 1.26 27.57
C GLY A 238 -32.18 2.73 27.37
N ASN A 239 -30.89 3.05 27.29
CA ASN A 239 -30.45 4.40 26.95
C ASN A 239 -30.72 4.70 25.48
N LYS A 240 -30.95 5.98 25.14
CA LYS A 240 -31.09 6.38 23.74
C LYS A 240 -29.81 6.06 22.98
N ARG A 241 -29.95 5.52 21.79
CA ARG A 241 -28.88 5.26 20.84
C ARG A 241 -28.78 6.38 19.82
N LEU A 242 -29.92 6.73 19.23
CA LEU A 242 -30.01 7.83 18.27
C LEU A 242 -31.45 8.30 18.11
N GLU A 243 -31.63 9.57 17.77
CA GLU A 243 -32.93 10.16 17.46
C GLU A 243 -32.80 11.27 16.41
N GLY A 244 -33.82 11.46 15.62
CA GLY A 244 -33.88 12.51 14.62
C GLY A 244 -35.18 12.49 13.83
N ASN A 245 -35.28 13.37 12.84
CA ASN A 245 -36.45 13.44 11.97
C ASN A 245 -36.24 12.61 10.71
N VAL A 246 -37.30 11.97 10.23
CA VAL A 246 -37.32 11.23 8.96
C VAL A 246 -38.37 11.88 8.06
N LYS A 247 -38.03 12.05 6.78
CA LYS A 247 -38.95 12.50 5.73
C LYS A 247 -38.88 11.52 4.57
N ASN A 248 -40.03 10.98 4.16
CA ASN A 248 -40.14 10.00 3.07
C ASN A 248 -39.19 8.80 3.23
N GLY A 249 -39.06 8.27 4.46
CA GLY A 249 -38.18 7.14 4.76
C GLY A 249 -36.68 7.46 4.82
N LYS A 250 -36.28 8.72 4.66
CA LYS A 250 -34.88 9.15 4.71
C LYS A 250 -34.63 10.09 5.88
N ASN A 251 -33.41 10.04 6.46
CA ASN A 251 -33.01 10.95 7.51
C ASN A 251 -33.08 12.41 7.03
N ASP A 252 -33.64 13.28 7.87
CA ASP A 252 -33.84 14.69 7.60
C ASP A 252 -33.55 15.51 8.87
N GLN A 253 -33.04 16.73 8.70
CA GLN A 253 -32.69 17.66 9.78
C GLN A 253 -31.68 17.05 10.78
N LEU A 254 -31.67 17.56 12.02
CA LEU A 254 -30.72 17.17 13.05
C LEU A 254 -30.98 15.75 13.57
N TRP A 255 -29.93 14.95 13.59
CA TRP A 255 -29.87 13.65 14.27
C TRP A 255 -28.85 13.70 15.39
N ASN A 256 -29.24 13.17 16.54
CA ASN A 256 -28.41 13.04 17.73
C ASN A 256 -28.11 11.56 17.95
N TYR A 257 -26.88 11.27 18.38
CA TYR A 257 -26.40 9.93 18.66
C TYR A 257 -25.74 9.91 20.03
N TRP A 258 -25.84 8.78 20.72
CA TRP A 258 -25.31 8.61 22.07
C TRP A 258 -24.58 7.28 22.23
N TYR A 259 -23.56 7.29 23.08
CA TYR A 259 -22.90 6.09 23.58
C TYR A 259 -23.86 5.25 24.45
N PRO A 260 -23.55 3.96 24.69
CA PRO A 260 -24.36 3.12 25.57
C PRO A 260 -24.52 3.68 26.99
N ASP A 261 -23.57 4.45 27.51
CA ASP A 261 -23.64 5.09 28.82
C ASP A 261 -24.52 6.36 28.85
N GLY A 262 -25.09 6.76 27.70
CA GLY A 262 -25.99 7.90 27.58
C GLY A 262 -25.29 9.23 27.27
N LYS A 263 -23.95 9.26 27.18
CA LYS A 263 -23.21 10.46 26.75
C LYS A 263 -23.38 10.71 25.27
N LYS A 264 -23.30 11.98 24.85
CA LYS A 264 -23.39 12.35 23.42
C LYS A 264 -22.21 11.75 22.66
N LEU A 265 -22.52 11.15 21.51
CA LEU A 265 -21.54 10.64 20.56
C LEU A 265 -21.39 11.60 19.39
N LYS A 266 -22.47 11.92 18.69
CA LYS A 266 -22.42 12.84 17.55
C LYS A 266 -23.75 13.53 17.26
N GLN A 267 -23.66 14.66 16.57
CA GLN A 267 -24.76 15.44 16.02
C GLN A 267 -24.48 15.69 14.55
N VAL A 268 -25.44 15.38 13.69
CA VAL A 268 -25.30 15.54 12.24
C VAL A 268 -26.63 15.99 11.64
N THR A 269 -26.56 16.93 10.71
CA THR A 269 -27.74 17.41 9.98
C THR A 269 -27.85 16.69 8.65
N TYR A 270 -29.05 16.27 8.27
CA TYR A 270 -29.34 15.62 6.99
C TYR A 270 -30.31 16.45 6.15
N THR A 271 -30.23 16.28 4.83
CA THR A 271 -31.23 16.72 3.86
C THR A 271 -31.39 15.61 2.82
N ASP A 272 -32.61 15.10 2.65
CA ASP A 272 -32.92 13.98 1.73
C ASP A 272 -32.00 12.75 1.93
N GLY A 273 -31.70 12.42 3.20
CA GLY A 273 -30.87 11.28 3.56
C GLY A 273 -29.35 11.49 3.42
N LYS A 274 -28.90 12.66 2.95
CA LYS A 274 -27.48 13.01 2.84
C LYS A 274 -27.08 14.02 3.90
N GLU A 275 -25.86 13.90 4.42
CA GLU A 275 -25.31 14.83 5.41
C GLU A 275 -25.20 16.22 4.80
N ASN A 276 -25.81 17.21 5.44
CA ASN A 276 -25.92 18.56 4.92
C ASN A 276 -26.16 19.54 6.07
N GLY A 277 -25.15 20.33 6.39
CA GLY A 277 -25.14 21.24 7.54
C GLY A 277 -24.11 20.87 8.60
N PRO A 278 -24.25 21.39 9.84
CA PRO A 278 -23.30 21.20 10.92
C PRO A 278 -23.11 19.73 11.32
N PHE A 279 -21.89 19.39 11.70
CA PHE A 279 -21.46 18.12 12.25
C PHE A 279 -20.62 18.36 13.51
N LEU A 280 -20.97 17.66 14.58
CA LEU A 280 -20.23 17.67 15.84
C LEU A 280 -20.08 16.23 16.33
N GLU A 281 -18.93 15.89 16.88
CA GLU A 281 -18.65 14.59 17.49
C GLU A 281 -17.93 14.78 18.81
N TRP A 282 -18.18 13.89 19.77
CA TRP A 282 -17.59 13.91 21.11
C TRP A 282 -16.92 12.58 21.43
N PHE A 283 -15.79 12.67 22.15
CA PHE A 283 -15.19 11.53 22.81
C PHE A 283 -16.09 11.01 23.95
N ALA A 284 -15.84 9.77 24.39
CA ALA A 284 -16.56 9.16 25.52
C ALA A 284 -16.32 9.89 26.87
N ASN A 285 -15.33 10.78 26.93
CA ASN A 285 -15.07 11.68 28.06
C ASN A 285 -15.83 13.03 27.94
N GLU A 286 -16.77 13.14 26.99
CA GLU A 286 -17.63 14.31 26.74
C GLU A 286 -16.93 15.54 26.15
N GLN A 287 -15.63 15.45 25.88
CA GLN A 287 -14.92 16.49 25.14
C GLN A 287 -15.25 16.39 23.64
N LEU A 288 -15.36 17.55 22.99
CA LEU A 288 -15.56 17.62 21.54
C LEU A 288 -14.34 17.01 20.85
N SER A 289 -14.57 16.10 19.90
CA SER A 289 -13.51 15.48 19.09
C SER A 289 -13.43 16.09 17.70
N VAL A 290 -14.57 16.44 17.10
CA VAL A 290 -14.64 16.95 15.74
C VAL A 290 -15.76 17.98 15.61
N GLU A 291 -15.46 19.06 14.90
CA GLU A 291 -16.45 20.05 14.44
C GLU A 291 -16.23 20.34 12.96
N GLY A 292 -17.31 20.46 12.21
CA GLY A 292 -17.27 20.86 10.81
C GLY A 292 -18.66 20.92 10.20
N LYS A 293 -18.72 20.91 8.87
CA LYS A 293 -19.99 20.83 8.15
C LYS A 293 -19.88 19.97 6.89
N TYR A 294 -21.00 19.39 6.53
CA TYR A 294 -21.20 18.69 5.27
C TYR A 294 -22.03 19.52 4.30
N VAL A 295 -21.80 19.34 3.00
CA VAL A 295 -22.66 19.80 1.93
C VAL A 295 -22.88 18.61 0.99
N ASN A 296 -24.14 18.17 0.83
CA ASN A 296 -24.53 17.05 -0.03
C ASN A 296 -23.77 15.73 0.20
N GLY A 297 -23.39 15.44 1.45
CA GLY A 297 -22.64 14.25 1.84
C GLY A 297 -21.12 14.42 1.86
N GLU A 298 -20.61 15.58 1.45
CA GLU A 298 -19.17 15.84 1.38
C GLU A 298 -18.73 16.86 2.42
N LYS A 299 -17.54 16.66 3.03
CA LYS A 299 -16.94 17.64 3.94
C LYS A 299 -16.72 18.96 3.22
N HIS A 300 -17.10 20.07 3.84
CA HIS A 300 -16.99 21.39 3.21
C HIS A 300 -16.70 22.50 4.24
N GLY A 301 -15.87 23.47 3.87
CA GLY A 301 -15.42 24.55 4.74
C GLY A 301 -14.47 24.06 5.85
N GLU A 302 -14.36 24.85 6.92
CA GLU A 302 -13.46 24.57 8.04
C GLU A 302 -13.89 23.33 8.84
N TRP A 303 -12.89 22.54 9.23
CA TRP A 303 -12.99 21.37 10.10
C TRP A 303 -11.93 21.47 11.19
N ILE A 304 -12.35 21.22 12.42
CA ILE A 304 -11.53 21.25 13.62
C ILE A 304 -11.55 19.84 14.21
N PHE A 305 -10.37 19.25 14.33
CA PHE A 305 -10.14 17.98 15.00
C PHE A 305 -9.39 18.25 16.30
N LEU A 306 -9.86 17.64 17.38
CA LEU A 306 -9.37 17.82 18.74
C LEU A 306 -8.86 16.49 19.28
N HIS A 307 -7.84 16.53 20.12
CA HIS A 307 -7.43 15.40 20.93
C HIS A 307 -8.38 15.20 22.13
N ASP A 308 -8.27 14.04 22.76
CA ASP A 308 -9.01 13.63 23.97
C ASP A 308 -8.70 14.46 25.22
N ASN A 309 -7.77 15.42 25.14
CA ASN A 309 -7.47 16.41 26.16
C ASN A 309 -8.06 17.81 25.82
N GLY A 310 -8.78 17.94 24.69
CA GLY A 310 -9.41 19.17 24.22
C GLY A 310 -8.49 20.11 23.46
N GLN A 311 -7.20 19.76 23.29
CA GLN A 311 -6.28 20.53 22.46
C GLN A 311 -6.55 20.27 20.98
N LYS A 312 -6.27 21.26 20.13
CA LYS A 312 -6.31 21.10 18.67
C LYS A 312 -5.32 20.02 18.26
N ASP A 313 -5.76 19.15 17.37
CA ASP A 313 -4.94 18.16 16.66
C ASP A 313 -4.68 18.69 15.24
N ILE A 314 -5.76 18.95 14.51
CA ILE A 314 -5.70 19.39 13.11
C ILE A 314 -6.82 20.41 12.87
N VAL A 315 -6.48 21.50 12.20
CA VAL A 315 -7.47 22.46 11.69
C VAL A 315 -7.21 22.66 10.21
N GLY A 316 -8.26 22.59 9.40
CA GLY A 316 -8.13 22.85 7.98
C GLY A 316 -9.47 22.93 7.28
N SER A 317 -9.45 23.22 5.98
CA SER A 317 -10.67 23.34 5.19
C SER A 317 -10.78 22.24 4.14
N PHE A 318 -12.01 21.80 3.90
CA PHE A 318 -12.37 20.89 2.82
C PHE A 318 -13.20 21.60 1.77
N ASN A 319 -13.02 21.22 0.51
CA ASN A 319 -13.90 21.60 -0.58
C ASN A 319 -14.32 20.33 -1.34
N MET A 320 -15.61 19.99 -1.29
CA MET A 320 -16.18 18.78 -1.89
C MET A 320 -15.43 17.50 -1.47
N GLY A 321 -15.18 17.38 -0.16
CA GLY A 321 -14.53 16.20 0.42
C GLY A 321 -13.01 16.18 0.35
N LEU A 322 -12.38 17.05 -0.45
CA LEU A 322 -10.92 17.13 -0.60
C LEU A 322 -10.34 18.25 0.25
N ARG A 323 -9.14 18.07 0.81
CA ARG A 323 -8.45 19.13 1.56
C ARG A 323 -8.10 20.29 0.63
N ASP A 324 -8.54 21.49 1.01
CA ASP A 324 -8.39 22.70 0.21
C ASP A 324 -8.26 23.93 1.11
N GLY A 325 -7.24 24.74 0.89
CA GLY A 325 -6.90 25.90 1.73
C GLY A 325 -5.85 25.60 2.79
N MET A 326 -5.78 26.45 3.83
CA MET A 326 -4.80 26.33 4.90
C MET A 326 -5.09 25.14 5.82
N TRP A 327 -4.05 24.41 6.20
CA TRP A 327 -4.08 23.31 7.16
C TRP A 327 -2.98 23.49 8.19
N THR A 328 -3.34 23.43 9.47
CA THR A 328 -2.44 23.52 10.61
C THR A 328 -2.53 22.25 11.46
N PHE A 329 -1.38 21.69 11.79
CA PHE A 329 -1.23 20.47 12.59
C PHE A 329 -0.52 20.83 13.89
N TYR A 330 -0.97 20.23 14.99
CA TYR A 330 -0.54 20.58 16.34
C TYR A 330 0.00 19.37 17.09
N ASN A 331 0.97 19.62 17.96
CA ASN A 331 1.55 18.61 18.82
C ASN A 331 0.62 18.29 20.01
N LYS A 332 0.29 17.00 20.21
CA LYS A 332 -0.60 16.56 21.30
C LYS A 332 -0.16 16.97 22.71
N THR A 333 1.14 17.07 22.98
CA THR A 333 1.65 17.33 24.33
C THR A 333 1.82 18.81 24.59
N SER A 334 2.41 19.55 23.65
CA SER A 334 2.71 20.98 23.86
C SER A 334 1.59 21.91 23.41
N GLY A 335 0.68 21.46 22.55
CA GLY A 335 -0.32 22.29 21.88
C GLY A 335 0.26 23.30 20.87
N LYS A 336 1.58 23.27 20.63
CA LYS A 336 2.25 24.11 19.62
C LYS A 336 2.05 23.52 18.24
N LYS A 337 2.18 24.36 17.20
CA LYS A 337 2.12 23.90 15.80
C LYS A 337 3.32 22.99 15.51
N ASP A 338 3.07 21.86 14.84
CA ASP A 338 4.12 21.01 14.27
C ASP A 338 4.46 21.49 12.84
N TYR A 339 3.43 21.70 12.02
CA TYR A 339 3.58 22.25 10.68
C TYR A 339 2.24 22.77 10.14
N GLU A 340 2.33 23.67 9.17
CA GLU A 340 1.17 24.20 8.48
C GLU A 340 1.51 24.55 7.03
N GLY A 341 0.48 24.59 6.20
CA GLY A 341 0.60 24.99 4.81
C GLY A 341 -0.69 24.77 4.06
N THR A 342 -0.69 25.11 2.78
CA THR A 342 -1.89 25.04 1.97
C THR A 342 -1.98 23.69 1.24
N TYR A 343 -3.19 23.14 1.19
CA TYR A 343 -3.57 22.05 0.29
C TYR A 343 -4.43 22.60 -0.85
N LYS A 344 -4.34 21.94 -2.01
CA LYS A 344 -5.26 22.11 -3.13
C LYS A 344 -5.61 20.73 -3.66
N ASN A 345 -6.88 20.36 -3.61
CA ASN A 345 -7.36 19.02 -4.00
C ASN A 345 -6.50 17.88 -3.41
N ASP A 346 -6.31 17.89 -2.09
CA ASP A 346 -5.51 16.91 -1.33
C ASP A 346 -3.99 16.91 -1.55
N LYS A 347 -3.46 17.77 -2.42
CA LYS A 347 -2.01 17.91 -2.64
C LYS A 347 -1.45 19.14 -1.92
N LYS A 348 -0.26 19.03 -1.34
CA LYS A 348 0.47 20.17 -0.78
C LYS A 348 0.74 21.18 -1.88
N ASN A 349 0.32 22.42 -1.67
CA ASN A 349 0.43 23.48 -2.65
C ASN A 349 0.63 24.83 -1.96
N GLY A 350 1.56 25.66 -2.42
CA GLY A 350 1.90 26.93 -1.78
C GLY A 350 2.91 26.77 -0.65
N PHE A 351 2.99 27.77 0.24
CA PHE A 351 4.02 27.85 1.29
C PHE A 351 3.70 26.94 2.49
N TRP A 352 4.74 26.31 3.03
CA TRP A 352 4.68 25.41 4.17
C TRP A 352 5.75 25.78 5.19
N THR A 353 5.38 25.76 6.46
CA THR A 353 6.28 26.00 7.60
C THR A 353 6.21 24.82 8.55
N TYR A 354 7.37 24.40 9.05
CA TYR A 354 7.55 23.31 10.00
C TYR A 354 8.29 23.85 11.22
N TRP A 355 7.86 23.48 12.42
CA TRP A 355 8.43 23.94 13.68
C TRP A 355 9.08 22.80 14.46
N TYR A 356 10.08 23.14 15.27
CA TYR A 356 10.59 22.27 16.32
C TYR A 356 9.59 22.20 17.50
N PRO A 357 9.70 21.20 18.39
CA PRO A 357 8.86 21.10 19.59
C PRO A 357 8.94 22.34 20.51
N ASN A 358 10.06 23.07 20.47
CA ASN A 358 10.23 24.33 21.21
C ASN A 358 9.43 25.51 20.60
N GLY A 359 8.89 25.37 19.37
CA GLY A 359 8.10 26.37 18.65
C GLY A 359 8.89 27.26 17.69
N LYS A 360 10.21 27.06 17.55
CA LYS A 360 11.05 27.76 16.57
C LYS A 360 10.91 27.12 15.19
N VAL A 361 11.06 27.90 14.12
CA VAL A 361 10.91 27.41 12.75
C VAL A 361 12.08 26.49 12.39
N TRP A 362 11.77 25.23 12.09
CA TRP A 362 12.74 24.25 11.61
C TRP A 362 13.05 24.44 10.13
N LYS A 363 12.02 24.43 9.29
CA LYS A 363 12.18 24.58 7.85
C LYS A 363 10.93 25.11 7.20
N GLU A 364 11.10 25.75 6.07
CA GLU A 364 10.01 26.32 5.31
C GLU A 364 10.34 26.39 3.82
N GLY A 365 9.31 26.43 3.00
CA GLY A 365 9.41 26.51 1.55
C GLY A 365 8.08 26.18 0.89
N SER A 366 8.04 26.22 -0.44
CA SER A 366 6.80 25.99 -1.18
C SER A 366 6.72 24.60 -1.79
N TYR A 367 5.49 24.16 -2.02
CA TYR A 367 5.16 22.98 -2.82
C TYR A 367 4.27 23.38 -4.01
N THR A 368 4.38 22.64 -5.11
CA THR A 368 3.41 22.61 -6.21
C THR A 368 3.07 21.15 -6.45
N ASP A 369 1.80 20.77 -6.27
CA ASP A 369 1.31 19.39 -6.43
C ASP A 369 2.20 18.34 -5.73
N ASP A 370 2.45 18.53 -4.43
CA ASP A 370 3.32 17.69 -3.57
C ASP A 370 4.83 17.73 -3.87
N LEU A 371 5.27 18.41 -4.92
CA LEU A 371 6.68 18.58 -5.26
C LEU A 371 7.22 19.89 -4.67
N LYS A 372 8.39 19.84 -4.02
CA LYS A 372 9.06 21.06 -3.55
C LYS A 372 9.34 22.01 -4.72
N GLU A 373 9.05 23.28 -4.52
CA GLU A 373 9.20 24.32 -5.53
C GLU A 373 9.73 25.60 -4.88
N GLY A 374 10.60 26.31 -5.59
CA GLY A 374 11.19 27.56 -5.15
C GLY A 374 12.16 27.40 -3.97
N GLU A 375 12.41 28.50 -3.27
CA GLU A 375 13.38 28.56 -2.19
C GLU A 375 12.91 27.78 -0.96
N TRP A 376 13.82 27.01 -0.38
CA TRP A 376 13.68 26.30 0.87
C TRP A 376 14.77 26.74 1.85
N ARG A 377 14.37 26.90 3.11
CA ARG A 377 15.24 27.29 4.22
C ARG A 377 15.12 26.28 5.34
N THR A 378 16.24 25.99 6.01
CA THR A 378 16.28 25.16 7.22
C THR A 378 17.13 25.88 8.26
N ASN A 379 16.62 25.97 9.49
CA ASN A 379 17.28 26.56 10.63
C ASN A 379 17.61 25.51 11.71
N SER A 380 18.60 25.79 12.55
CA SER A 380 18.87 25.03 13.77
C SER A 380 17.81 25.29 14.86
N GLU A 381 17.87 24.56 15.96
CA GLU A 381 17.04 24.84 17.15
C GLU A 381 17.33 26.20 17.80
N GLU A 382 18.42 26.86 17.42
CA GLU A 382 18.80 28.21 17.84
C GLU A 382 18.52 29.29 16.78
N GLU A 383 17.67 28.97 15.79
CA GLU A 383 17.23 29.90 14.72
C GLU A 383 18.36 30.38 13.80
N VAL A 384 19.49 29.68 13.80
CA VAL A 384 20.57 29.92 12.86
C VAL A 384 20.23 29.23 11.54
N LEU A 385 20.24 29.98 10.43
CA LEU A 385 20.04 29.42 9.09
C LEU A 385 21.20 28.46 8.76
N VAL A 386 20.89 27.18 8.59
CA VAL A 386 21.91 26.12 8.33
C VAL A 386 21.93 25.68 6.87
N ILE A 387 20.80 25.77 6.16
CA ILE A 387 20.72 25.37 4.74
C ILE A 387 19.72 26.27 4.01
N LYS A 388 20.10 26.68 2.80
CA LYS A 388 19.25 27.44 1.88
C LYS A 388 19.51 27.02 0.44
N GLY A 389 18.46 26.79 -0.33
CA GLY A 389 18.56 26.52 -1.76
C GLY A 389 17.19 26.41 -2.41
N SER A 390 17.15 26.29 -3.73
CA SER A 390 15.89 26.20 -4.47
C SER A 390 15.62 24.79 -4.99
N PHE A 391 14.34 24.46 -5.09
CA PHE A 391 13.85 23.26 -5.76
C PHE A 391 13.05 23.64 -7.01
N LYS A 392 13.10 22.79 -8.03
CA LYS A 392 12.24 22.84 -9.22
C LYS A 392 11.69 21.45 -9.48
N ALA A 393 10.36 21.31 -9.46
CA ALA A 393 9.67 20.02 -9.61
C ALA A 393 10.24 18.93 -8.68
N GLY A 394 10.51 19.30 -7.43
CA GLY A 394 10.99 18.38 -6.38
C GLY A 394 12.49 18.07 -6.40
N LYS A 395 13.26 18.63 -7.34
CA LYS A 395 14.73 18.44 -7.44
C LYS A 395 15.48 19.72 -7.11
N GLU A 396 16.64 19.60 -6.48
CA GLU A 396 17.54 20.73 -6.20
C GLU A 396 17.96 21.43 -7.50
N GLU A 397 17.85 22.75 -7.51
CA GLU A 397 18.13 23.59 -8.68
C GLU A 397 18.73 24.93 -8.25
N GLY A 398 19.76 25.38 -8.96
CA GLY A 398 20.43 26.66 -8.70
C GLY A 398 21.45 26.59 -7.55
N GLU A 399 21.78 27.75 -6.99
CA GLU A 399 22.76 27.86 -5.91
C GLU A 399 22.20 27.37 -4.56
N TRP A 400 23.05 26.65 -3.84
CA TRP A 400 22.82 26.09 -2.52
C TRP A 400 23.89 26.55 -1.56
N PHE A 401 23.46 26.87 -0.35
CA PHE A 401 24.28 27.41 0.72
C PHE A 401 24.07 26.56 1.97
N SER A 402 25.16 26.27 2.67
CA SER A 402 25.13 25.70 4.01
C SER A 402 25.99 26.52 4.98
N TRP A 403 25.59 26.50 6.25
CA TRP A 403 26.30 27.15 7.35
C TRP A 403 26.47 26.17 8.50
N TYR A 404 27.50 26.37 9.31
CA TYR A 404 27.68 25.71 10.61
C TYR A 404 26.64 26.23 11.60
N ASP A 405 26.43 25.51 12.71
CA ASP A 405 25.55 25.95 13.80
C ASP A 405 26.00 27.28 14.43
N SER A 406 27.28 27.64 14.29
CA SER A 406 27.82 28.96 14.65
C SER A 406 27.40 30.09 13.70
N GLY A 407 26.71 29.80 12.60
CA GLY A 407 26.31 30.75 11.56
C GLY A 407 27.41 31.06 10.54
N LYS A 408 28.61 30.46 10.68
CA LYS A 408 29.70 30.63 9.72
C LYS A 408 29.44 29.82 8.46
N LYS A 409 29.85 30.37 7.31
CA LYS A 409 29.70 29.71 6.01
C LYS A 409 30.39 28.35 6.00
N LYS A 410 29.69 27.33 5.50
CA LYS A 410 30.21 25.96 5.42
C LYS A 410 30.42 25.54 3.98
N ASP A 411 29.39 25.59 3.14
CA ASP A 411 29.49 25.24 1.72
C ASP A 411 28.68 26.20 0.84
N ILE A 412 29.12 26.36 -0.40
CA ILE A 412 28.32 26.90 -1.50
C ILE A 412 28.53 26.03 -2.73
N GLY A 413 27.46 25.75 -3.44
CA GLY A 413 27.49 24.94 -4.64
C GLY A 413 26.28 25.20 -5.51
N ASN A 414 26.26 24.58 -6.68
CA ASN A 414 25.11 24.66 -7.57
C ASN A 414 24.61 23.24 -7.89
N PHE A 415 23.29 23.10 -7.99
CA PHE A 415 22.61 21.90 -8.42
C PHE A 415 21.86 22.16 -9.73
N SER A 416 21.82 21.16 -10.60
CA SER A 416 20.92 21.13 -11.74
C SER A 416 20.23 19.77 -11.77
N GLN A 417 18.90 19.77 -11.76
CA GLN A 417 18.09 18.55 -11.76
C GLN A 417 18.48 17.55 -10.65
N GLY A 418 18.81 18.06 -9.46
CA GLY A 418 19.19 17.23 -8.30
C GLY A 418 20.63 16.72 -8.32
N LEU A 419 21.43 17.09 -9.32
CA LEU A 419 22.84 16.71 -9.44
C LEU A 419 23.74 17.91 -9.18
N MET A 420 24.81 17.72 -8.41
CA MET A 420 25.84 18.75 -8.20
C MET A 420 26.41 19.18 -9.57
N ASN A 421 26.43 20.48 -9.84
CA ASN A 421 26.85 21.01 -11.12
C ASN A 421 27.53 22.37 -10.94
N GLY A 422 28.56 22.66 -11.74
CA GLY A 422 29.34 23.89 -11.60
C GLY A 422 30.29 23.89 -10.39
N LYS A 423 30.66 25.09 -9.94
CA LYS A 423 31.66 25.29 -8.89
C LYS A 423 31.10 24.96 -7.50
N TRP A 424 31.90 24.26 -6.71
CA TRP A 424 31.64 23.95 -5.31
C TRP A 424 32.81 24.41 -4.45
N GLU A 425 32.50 25.03 -3.32
CA GLU A 425 33.47 25.56 -2.38
C GLU A 425 33.01 25.28 -0.95
N GLY A 426 33.94 24.85 -0.10
CA GLY A 426 33.73 24.60 1.32
C GLY A 426 34.73 25.36 2.19
N TRP A 427 34.35 25.63 3.44
CA TRP A 427 35.16 26.33 4.44
C TRP A 427 35.15 25.57 5.76
N PHE A 428 36.28 25.60 6.46
CA PHE A 428 36.35 25.25 7.87
C PHE A 428 35.63 26.29 8.72
N GLU A 429 35.26 25.91 9.94
CA GLU A 429 34.59 26.81 10.88
C GLU A 429 35.47 28.00 11.31
N ASN A 430 36.78 27.95 11.14
CA ASN A 430 37.65 29.11 11.34
C ASN A 430 37.59 30.13 10.19
N GLY A 431 36.85 29.84 9.10
CA GLY A 431 36.66 30.70 7.93
C GLY A 431 37.68 30.47 6.82
N GLN A 432 38.68 29.61 7.03
CA GLN A 432 39.61 29.21 5.98
C GLN A 432 38.96 28.24 5.01
N LYS A 433 39.46 28.19 3.78
CA LYS A 433 38.94 27.29 2.75
C LYS A 433 39.25 25.85 3.14
N ASP A 434 38.31 24.95 2.93
CA ASP A 434 38.47 23.50 3.09
C ASP A 434 38.70 22.87 1.72
N TYR A 435 37.83 23.17 0.76
CA TYR A 435 37.97 22.68 -0.60
C TYR A 435 37.37 23.62 -1.66
N GLU A 436 37.81 23.43 -2.91
CA GLU A 436 37.15 23.97 -4.09
C GLU A 436 37.30 23.01 -5.27
N GLY A 437 36.30 22.98 -6.14
CA GLY A 437 36.35 22.21 -7.37
C GLY A 437 35.09 22.40 -8.21
N PHE A 438 34.99 21.65 -9.30
CA PHE A 438 33.81 21.66 -10.16
C PHE A 438 33.18 20.27 -10.22
N TYR A 439 31.85 20.26 -10.30
CA TYR A 439 31.07 19.11 -10.67
C TYR A 439 30.41 19.34 -12.02
N LYS A 440 30.18 18.26 -12.76
CA LYS A 440 29.32 18.22 -13.94
C LYS A 440 28.46 16.97 -13.84
N ASN A 441 27.15 17.16 -13.77
CA ASN A 441 26.16 16.08 -13.60
C ASN A 441 26.47 15.13 -12.43
N GLY A 442 26.93 15.68 -11.29
CA GLY A 442 27.27 14.91 -10.09
C GLY A 442 28.67 14.28 -10.09
N LEU A 443 29.43 14.40 -11.18
CA LEU A 443 30.80 13.89 -11.30
C LEU A 443 31.81 15.03 -11.13
N LYS A 444 32.89 14.80 -10.39
CA LYS A 444 34.01 15.73 -10.29
C LYS A 444 34.63 15.97 -11.68
N ASP A 445 34.83 17.23 -12.02
CA ASP A 445 35.38 17.69 -13.29
C ASP A 445 36.42 18.80 -13.01
N GLY A 446 37.53 18.78 -13.73
CA GLY A 446 38.61 19.75 -13.57
C GLY A 446 39.40 19.63 -12.27
N THR A 447 40.07 20.71 -11.88
CA THR A 447 40.99 20.75 -10.75
C THR A 447 40.25 20.91 -9.43
N TRP A 448 40.54 20.00 -8.51
CA TRP A 448 40.10 19.99 -7.13
C TRP A 448 41.26 20.35 -6.21
N LYS A 449 41.04 21.31 -5.32
CA LYS A 449 42.01 21.71 -4.30
C LYS A 449 41.40 21.54 -2.92
N HIS A 450 42.23 21.12 -1.97
CA HIS A 450 41.92 21.00 -0.55
C HIS A 450 42.99 21.73 0.26
N TRP A 451 42.63 22.18 1.45
CA TRP A 451 43.48 22.91 2.37
C TRP A 451 43.37 22.32 3.77
N PHE A 452 44.42 22.49 4.56
CA PHE A 452 44.37 22.28 6.00
C PHE A 452 43.63 23.43 6.69
N ASP A 453 43.18 23.21 7.92
CA ASP A 453 42.56 24.23 8.78
C ASP A 453 43.52 25.32 9.25
N ASN A 454 44.81 25.24 8.90
CA ASN A 454 45.79 26.30 9.07
C ASN A 454 45.96 27.19 7.83
N GLY A 455 45.39 26.79 6.69
CA GLY A 455 45.30 27.57 5.46
C GLY A 455 46.33 27.17 4.41
N ASN A 456 47.26 26.28 4.75
CA ASN A 456 48.16 25.67 3.79
C ASN A 456 47.40 24.70 2.89
N GLN A 457 47.77 24.66 1.61
CA GLN A 457 47.18 23.73 0.66
C GLN A 457 47.54 22.30 1.08
N GLU A 458 46.57 21.38 1.07
CA GLU A 458 46.75 19.96 1.43
C GLU A 458 46.93 19.12 0.16
N LEU A 459 46.05 19.33 -0.83
CA LEU A 459 45.93 18.43 -1.97
C LEU A 459 45.44 19.20 -3.20
N MET A 460 45.99 18.87 -4.36
CA MET A 460 45.50 19.31 -5.66
C MET A 460 45.51 18.13 -6.62
N ARG A 461 44.38 17.87 -7.27
CA ARG A 461 44.21 16.79 -8.23
C ARG A 461 43.26 17.18 -9.34
N THR A 462 43.48 16.66 -10.54
CA THR A 462 42.64 16.97 -11.71
C THR A 462 41.81 15.75 -12.10
N TYR A 463 40.53 16.00 -12.36
CA TYR A 463 39.58 15.00 -12.83
C TYR A 463 39.14 15.33 -14.26
N VAL A 464 38.96 14.28 -15.07
CA VAL A 464 38.31 14.34 -16.37
C VAL A 464 37.18 13.34 -16.38
N ILE A 465 36.01 13.73 -16.89
CA ILE A 465 34.89 12.81 -17.05
C ILE A 465 35.14 11.95 -18.29
N LYS A 466 35.16 10.62 -18.11
CA LYS A 466 35.27 9.66 -19.20
C LYS A 466 34.06 8.74 -19.23
N THR A 467 33.63 8.40 -20.43
CA THR A 467 32.65 7.35 -20.68
C THR A 467 33.38 6.01 -20.73
N VAL A 468 33.02 5.10 -19.82
CA VAL A 468 33.53 3.72 -19.79
C VAL A 468 32.42 2.75 -20.17
N GLU A 469 32.79 1.69 -20.89
CA GLU A 469 31.90 0.57 -21.17
C GLU A 469 31.99 -0.43 -20.03
N LYS A 470 30.85 -0.70 -19.39
CA LYS A 470 30.71 -1.72 -18.36
C LYS A 470 29.93 -2.90 -18.93
N LYS A 471 30.53 -4.08 -18.83
CA LYS A 471 29.92 -5.34 -19.27
C LYS A 471 29.36 -6.06 -18.07
N ASP A 472 28.04 -6.19 -18.03
CA ASP A 472 27.32 -6.97 -17.03
C ASP A 472 26.94 -8.32 -17.64
N TYR A 473 27.15 -9.41 -16.89
CA TYR A 473 26.86 -10.77 -17.35
C TYR A 473 25.65 -11.32 -16.58
N PHE A 474 24.54 -11.53 -17.27
CA PHE A 474 23.32 -12.07 -16.69
C PHE A 474 23.17 -13.53 -17.06
N ARG A 475 22.91 -14.39 -16.07
CA ARG A 475 22.66 -15.82 -16.33
C ARG A 475 21.32 -15.98 -17.04
N GLN A 476 21.33 -16.43 -18.30
CA GLN A 476 20.10 -16.74 -19.05
C GLN A 476 19.57 -18.13 -18.71
N ASP A 477 20.46 -19.12 -18.54
CA ASP A 477 20.11 -20.48 -18.16
C ASP A 477 21.29 -21.21 -17.48
N ALA A 478 21.16 -22.53 -17.27
CA ALA A 478 22.14 -23.31 -16.52
C ALA A 478 23.57 -23.28 -17.13
N LYS A 479 23.72 -22.93 -18.42
CA LYS A 479 25.00 -22.98 -19.15
C LYS A 479 25.32 -21.72 -19.98
N LYS A 480 24.45 -20.69 -19.98
CA LYS A 480 24.59 -19.50 -20.85
C LYS A 480 24.46 -18.19 -20.08
N TYR A 481 25.38 -17.26 -20.33
CA TYR A 481 25.34 -15.88 -19.87
C TYR A 481 25.06 -14.94 -21.05
N ALA A 482 24.23 -13.93 -20.84
CA ALA A 482 24.09 -12.78 -21.73
C ALA A 482 25.01 -11.66 -21.27
N GLU A 483 25.82 -11.15 -22.20
CA GLU A 483 26.60 -9.94 -22.01
C GLU A 483 25.74 -8.73 -22.38
N VAL A 484 25.63 -7.79 -21.45
CA VAL A 484 24.99 -6.50 -21.68
C VAL A 484 26.04 -5.42 -21.44
N SER A 485 26.36 -4.68 -22.49
CA SER A 485 27.20 -3.49 -22.39
C SER A 485 26.35 -2.28 -22.03
N ARG A 486 26.77 -1.53 -21.01
CA ARG A 486 26.23 -0.21 -20.67
C ARG A 486 27.36 0.80 -20.65
N THR A 487 27.09 2.03 -21.08
CA THR A 487 28.04 3.14 -20.93
C THR A 487 27.78 3.86 -19.61
N GLU A 488 28.84 4.17 -18.87
CA GLU A 488 28.79 4.88 -17.59
C GLU A 488 29.82 6.02 -17.63
N GLU A 489 29.46 7.22 -17.18
CA GLU A 489 30.40 8.32 -17.02
C GLU A 489 31.00 8.28 -15.62
N LEU A 490 32.33 8.44 -15.52
CA LEU A 490 33.05 8.42 -14.25
C LEU A 490 34.06 9.57 -14.20
N SER A 491 34.30 10.10 -13.00
CA SER A 491 35.43 10.99 -12.74
C SER A 491 36.72 10.19 -12.69
N VAL A 492 37.62 10.46 -13.63
CA VAL A 492 38.92 9.80 -13.75
C VAL A 492 40.01 10.80 -13.39
N LEU A 493 40.93 10.42 -12.50
CA LEU A 493 42.13 11.21 -12.22
C LEU A 493 43.02 11.25 -13.46
N GLU A 494 43.21 12.45 -13.98
CA GLU A 494 44.02 12.71 -15.16
C GLU A 494 44.60 14.12 -15.12
N GLY A 495 45.92 14.22 -15.29
CA GLY A 495 46.68 15.46 -15.20
C GLY A 495 47.41 15.62 -13.86
N PRO A 496 47.73 16.86 -13.47
CA PRO A 496 48.62 17.13 -12.34
C PRO A 496 48.04 16.70 -10.99
N TYR A 497 48.93 16.19 -10.14
CA TYR A 497 48.70 15.84 -8.75
C TYR A 497 49.79 16.44 -7.87
N PHE A 498 49.38 17.05 -6.77
CA PHE A 498 50.27 17.60 -5.75
C PHE A 498 49.65 17.38 -4.38
N GLU A 499 50.46 16.96 -3.44
CA GLU A 499 50.11 16.83 -2.03
C GLU A 499 51.19 17.53 -1.21
N TRP A 500 50.78 18.18 -0.13
CA TRP A 500 51.67 18.93 0.76
C TRP A 500 51.52 18.44 2.19
N PHE A 501 52.58 18.62 2.98
CA PHE A 501 52.50 18.49 4.43
C PHE A 501 51.78 19.70 5.03
N GLU A 502 51.29 19.54 6.26
CA GLU A 502 50.60 20.61 7.01
C GLU A 502 51.45 21.88 7.19
N ASN A 503 52.79 21.74 7.16
CA ASN A 503 53.74 22.85 7.20
C ASN A 503 53.90 23.61 5.86
N GLY A 504 53.15 23.23 4.82
CA GLY A 504 53.15 23.86 3.49
C GLY A 504 54.24 23.38 2.53
N LYS A 505 55.12 22.46 2.94
CA LYS A 505 56.15 21.88 2.06
C LYS A 505 55.57 20.75 1.22
N PRO A 506 56.06 20.52 -0.02
CA PRO A 506 55.56 19.44 -0.85
C PRO A 506 55.81 18.09 -0.17
N LYS A 507 54.85 17.17 -0.33
CA LYS A 507 54.91 15.78 0.14
C LYS A 507 55.11 14.84 -1.04
N GLU A 508 54.32 15.00 -2.08
CA GLU A 508 54.50 14.31 -3.35
C GLU A 508 53.88 15.08 -4.51
N GLU A 509 54.46 14.93 -5.70
CA GLU A 509 53.94 15.53 -6.93
C GLU A 509 54.17 14.61 -8.13
N GLY A 510 53.26 14.68 -9.08
CA GLY A 510 53.32 13.91 -10.31
C GLY A 510 52.10 14.13 -11.19
N ASN A 511 51.85 13.18 -12.10
CA ASN A 511 50.66 13.19 -12.95
C ASN A 511 49.93 11.85 -12.88
N TYR A 512 48.63 11.90 -13.05
CA TYR A 512 47.80 10.73 -13.31
C TYR A 512 47.41 10.68 -14.79
N LEU A 513 47.27 9.45 -15.29
CA LEU A 513 46.60 9.15 -16.56
C LEU A 513 45.72 7.92 -16.30
N ASP A 514 44.42 8.05 -16.56
CA ASP A 514 43.45 6.95 -16.34
C ASP A 514 43.47 6.36 -14.92
N ASN A 515 43.49 7.21 -13.88
CA ASN A 515 43.62 6.82 -12.46
C ASN A 515 44.95 6.15 -12.09
N VAL A 516 45.94 6.11 -12.98
CA VAL A 516 47.24 5.51 -12.73
C VAL A 516 48.33 6.57 -12.74
N GLN A 517 49.26 6.49 -11.78
CA GLN A 517 50.45 7.35 -11.75
C GLN A 517 51.24 7.21 -13.06
N HIS A 518 51.50 8.35 -13.71
CA HIS A 518 52.14 8.43 -15.02
C HIS A 518 53.14 9.59 -15.07
N GLY A 519 54.23 9.40 -15.81
CA GLY A 519 55.30 10.39 -15.94
C GLY A 519 56.19 10.48 -14.69
N LYS A 520 56.83 11.64 -14.51
CA LYS A 520 57.74 11.87 -13.39
C LYS A 520 56.97 12.05 -12.08
N TRP A 521 57.39 11.35 -11.05
CA TRP A 521 56.91 11.44 -9.68
C TRP A 521 58.05 11.79 -8.73
N ILE A 522 57.81 12.71 -7.82
CA ILE A 522 58.78 13.17 -6.82
C ILE A 522 58.12 13.12 -5.45
N TYR A 523 58.82 12.57 -4.48
CA TYR A 523 58.40 12.45 -3.08
C TYR A 523 59.41 13.17 -2.22
N TYR A 524 58.92 13.77 -1.15
CA TYR A 524 59.67 14.69 -0.32
C TYR A 524 59.65 14.27 1.14
N TYR A 525 60.73 14.57 1.86
CA TYR A 525 60.72 14.58 3.31
C TYR A 525 59.95 15.81 3.82
N GLU A 526 59.50 15.76 5.07
CA GLU A 526 58.76 16.85 5.71
C GLU A 526 59.58 18.16 5.80
N ASP A 527 60.90 18.09 5.71
CA ASP A 527 61.78 19.26 5.64
C ASP A 527 61.86 19.89 4.23
N GLY A 528 61.24 19.28 3.22
CA GLY A 528 61.17 19.74 1.84
C GLY A 528 62.27 19.20 0.93
N LYS A 529 63.21 18.40 1.45
CA LYS A 529 64.23 17.73 0.61
C LYS A 529 63.61 16.56 -0.15
N LYS A 530 64.13 16.26 -1.33
CA LYS A 530 63.69 15.09 -2.10
C LYS A 530 64.03 13.81 -1.33
N MET A 531 63.04 12.94 -1.19
CA MET A 531 63.19 11.58 -0.66
C MET A 531 63.50 10.61 -1.80
N TYR A 532 62.68 10.64 -2.85
CA TYR A 532 62.97 9.89 -4.08
C TYR A 532 62.21 10.47 -5.28
N GLU A 533 62.72 10.23 -6.49
CA GLU A 533 62.04 10.52 -7.74
C GLU A 533 62.12 9.32 -8.70
N GLN A 534 61.08 9.15 -9.51
CA GLN A 534 60.93 8.07 -10.47
C GLN A 534 60.14 8.50 -11.69
N THR A 535 60.23 7.75 -12.79
CA THR A 535 59.31 7.86 -13.93
C THR A 535 58.44 6.60 -13.99
N LEU A 536 57.13 6.79 -14.17
CA LEU A 536 56.14 5.73 -14.23
C LEU A 536 55.46 5.72 -15.59
N VAL A 537 55.34 4.54 -16.19
CA VAL A 537 54.54 4.30 -17.41
C VAL A 537 53.53 3.22 -17.09
N ASN A 538 52.24 3.55 -17.20
CA ASN A 538 51.12 2.68 -16.80
C ASN A 538 51.29 2.12 -15.37
N GLY A 539 51.74 2.97 -14.44
CA GLY A 539 51.93 2.62 -13.02
C GLY A 539 53.16 1.77 -12.74
N ARG A 540 54.02 1.52 -13.73
CA ARG A 540 55.25 0.72 -13.57
C ARG A 540 56.48 1.60 -13.70
N GLN A 541 57.50 1.33 -12.88
CA GLN A 541 58.80 2.03 -12.92
C GLN A 541 59.47 1.85 -14.28
N GLU A 542 59.85 2.96 -14.91
CA GLU A 542 60.53 3.01 -16.20
C GLU A 542 61.71 4.00 -16.10
N GLY A 543 62.90 3.54 -16.46
CA GLY A 543 64.12 4.34 -16.40
C GLY A 543 64.69 4.47 -14.98
N THR A 544 65.23 5.63 -14.64
CA THR A 544 66.00 5.85 -13.42
C THR A 544 65.11 6.25 -12.25
N VAL A 545 65.27 5.55 -11.12
CA VAL A 545 64.77 5.87 -9.80
C VAL A 545 65.93 6.37 -8.95
N THR A 546 65.83 7.58 -8.41
CA THR A 546 66.86 8.18 -7.56
C THR A 546 66.28 8.38 -6.16
N SER A 547 66.99 7.95 -5.12
CA SER A 547 66.64 8.21 -3.73
C SER A 547 67.76 8.92 -2.97
N TRP A 548 67.40 9.69 -1.95
CA TRP A 548 68.30 10.47 -1.11
C TRP A 548 68.03 10.18 0.37
N TYR A 549 69.08 10.23 1.18
CA TYR A 549 68.94 10.21 2.63
C TYR A 549 68.31 11.52 3.14
N PRO A 550 67.66 11.54 4.31
CA PRO A 550 67.08 12.75 4.91
C PRO A 550 68.08 13.90 5.04
N GLU A 551 69.36 13.59 5.21
CA GLU A 551 70.42 14.58 5.32
C GLU A 551 70.71 15.30 3.99
N GLY A 552 70.41 14.68 2.84
CA GLY A 552 70.60 15.23 1.49
C GLY A 552 71.47 14.40 0.53
N PRO A 553 72.50 13.62 0.98
CA PRO A 553 73.29 12.80 0.06
C PRO A 553 72.47 11.73 -0.66
N LEU A 554 72.90 11.34 -1.86
CA LEU A 554 72.31 10.22 -2.60
C LEU A 554 72.32 8.95 -1.74
N GLU A 555 71.21 8.21 -1.76
CA GLU A 555 71.08 6.90 -1.15
C GLU A 555 71.20 5.81 -2.21
N SER A 556 70.45 5.94 -3.32
CA SER A 556 70.54 4.99 -4.43
C SER A 556 70.14 5.59 -5.77
N VAL A 557 70.73 5.04 -6.84
CA VAL A 557 70.33 5.28 -8.24
C VAL A 557 70.08 3.91 -8.86
N LYS A 558 68.83 3.61 -9.21
CA LYS A 558 68.37 2.30 -9.67
C LYS A 558 67.68 2.42 -11.00
N ASN A 559 67.99 1.54 -11.94
CA ASN A 559 67.37 1.54 -13.27
C ASN A 559 66.31 0.44 -13.38
N PHE A 560 65.19 0.75 -14.02
CA PHE A 560 64.06 -0.15 -14.19
C PHE A 560 63.58 -0.15 -15.64
N LYS A 561 62.99 -1.27 -16.06
CA LYS A 561 62.28 -1.39 -17.34
C LYS A 561 61.01 -2.20 -17.11
N ASN A 562 59.85 -1.64 -17.45
CA ASN A 562 58.54 -2.24 -17.25
C ASN A 562 58.29 -2.72 -15.80
N GLY A 563 58.79 -1.98 -14.80
CA GLY A 563 58.67 -2.29 -13.38
C GLY A 563 59.66 -3.33 -12.86
N GLN A 564 60.57 -3.85 -13.70
CA GLN A 564 61.59 -4.81 -13.29
C GLN A 564 62.97 -4.16 -13.17
N PRO A 565 63.81 -4.57 -12.20
CA PRO A 565 65.22 -4.19 -12.14
C PRO A 565 65.94 -4.42 -13.49
N HIS A 566 66.56 -3.39 -14.04
CA HIS A 566 67.26 -3.47 -15.32
C HIS A 566 68.42 -2.47 -15.37
N GLY A 567 69.61 -2.88 -15.81
CA GLY A 567 70.79 -2.03 -15.82
C GLY A 567 71.46 -1.91 -14.45
N THR A 568 72.21 -0.84 -14.25
CA THR A 568 73.04 -0.66 -13.05
C THR A 568 72.26 -0.04 -11.90
N TRP A 569 72.37 -0.63 -10.72
CA TRP A 569 71.89 -0.11 -9.45
C TRP A 569 73.09 0.25 -8.58
N THR A 570 73.21 1.52 -8.22
CA THR A 570 74.28 2.03 -7.36
C THR A 570 73.68 2.45 -6.02
N TYR A 571 74.29 1.97 -4.94
CA TYR A 571 73.96 2.36 -3.57
C TYR A 571 75.11 3.15 -2.98
N TYR A 572 74.78 4.21 -2.27
CA TYR A 572 75.73 5.12 -1.67
C TYR A 572 75.67 5.01 -0.14
N ALA A 573 76.81 5.19 0.50
CA ALA A 573 76.90 5.35 1.94
C ALA A 573 76.33 6.72 2.34
N LYS A 574 75.94 6.84 3.61
CA LYS A 574 75.41 8.09 4.19
C LYS A 574 76.40 9.26 4.14
N GLN A 575 77.70 8.95 4.07
CA GLN A 575 78.77 9.92 3.85
C GLN A 575 78.86 10.24 2.36
N GLU A 576 78.89 11.53 2.03
CA GLU A 576 78.76 12.05 0.68
C GLU A 576 79.73 11.38 -0.33
N GLY A 577 79.19 10.93 -1.46
CA GLY A 577 79.95 10.44 -2.60
C GLY A 577 80.55 9.02 -2.50
N LYS A 578 80.47 8.34 -1.33
CA LYS A 578 81.05 7.00 -1.19
C LYS A 578 80.08 5.92 -1.69
N ILE A 579 80.46 5.21 -2.74
CA ILE A 579 79.71 4.03 -3.22
C ILE A 579 79.82 2.91 -2.18
N LYS A 580 78.68 2.34 -1.80
CA LYS A 580 78.56 1.21 -0.88
C LYS A 580 78.47 -0.13 -1.62
N GLN A 581 77.80 -0.12 -2.77
CA GLN A 581 77.49 -1.33 -3.54
C GLN A 581 77.06 -0.96 -4.96
N VAL A 582 77.46 -1.75 -5.94
CA VAL A 582 76.95 -1.68 -7.32
C VAL A 582 76.43 -3.05 -7.72
N VAL A 583 75.20 -3.13 -8.21
CA VAL A 583 74.56 -4.37 -8.67
C VAL A 583 74.05 -4.16 -10.08
N VAL A 584 74.35 -5.08 -11.00
CA VAL A 584 73.84 -5.02 -12.37
C VAL A 584 72.72 -6.03 -12.53
N TYR A 585 71.58 -5.58 -13.04
CA TYR A 585 70.41 -6.41 -13.35
C TYR A 585 70.16 -6.49 -14.86
N LYS A 586 69.62 -7.61 -15.32
CA LYS A 586 69.07 -7.77 -16.66
C LYS A 586 67.76 -8.53 -16.55
N GLU A 587 66.68 -7.88 -16.97
CA GLU A 587 65.32 -8.46 -16.98
C GLU A 587 64.90 -9.02 -15.61
N GLY A 588 65.13 -8.23 -14.55
CA GLY A 588 64.80 -8.59 -13.18
C GLY A 588 65.81 -9.53 -12.49
N VAL A 589 66.77 -10.09 -13.22
CA VAL A 589 67.76 -11.03 -12.67
C VAL A 589 69.08 -10.32 -12.38
N LYS A 590 69.63 -10.57 -11.19
CA LYS A 590 70.94 -10.06 -10.76
C LYS A 590 72.06 -10.76 -11.56
N VAL A 591 72.88 -9.98 -12.26
CA VAL A 591 73.96 -10.47 -13.13
C VAL A 591 75.32 -10.40 -12.45
N THR A 592 75.64 -9.27 -11.80
CA THR A 592 76.91 -9.07 -11.08
C THR A 592 76.73 -8.18 -9.85
N GLU A 593 77.64 -8.31 -8.88
CA GLU A 593 77.69 -7.51 -7.67
C GLU A 593 79.14 -7.12 -7.36
N GLY A 594 79.40 -5.81 -7.29
CA GLY A 594 80.65 -5.22 -6.83
C GLY A 594 80.45 -4.52 -5.49
N LYS A 595 81.42 -4.65 -4.59
CA LYS A 595 81.46 -3.93 -3.30
C LYS A 595 82.24 -2.64 -3.42
#